data_AF-A0AA86R2J3-F1
#
_entry.id   AF-A0AA86R2J3-F1
#
_cell.length_a   1.000
_cell.length_b   1.000
_cell.length_c   1.000
_cell.angle_alpha   90.00
_cell.angle_beta   90.00
_cell.angle_gamma   90.00
#
_symmetry.space_group_name_H-M   'P 1'
#
loop_
_entity.id
_entity.type
_entity.pdbx_description
1 polymer ?
#
loop_
_entity_poly.entity_id
_entity_poly.type
_entity_poly.pdbx_seq_one_letter_code
_entity_poly.pdbx_strand_id
1 'polypeptide(L)'
;MISKYEQQIIDQNKENKSGTALIIQKDQNITNLQFLDMLHDQYKVFCIKCCNSIKFDQTPKYIKELHLYACNLNEIQGIEQMNQLVQLSIAENQIKSIKALQNMCNLTHLILNGNNISDLTPLQQLDNLSYLNLQTNCIEDVYCLRKLVNLGQLFLGFNKIGDIAPLQDMINLIELQLQSNQIIDVSPLQNMYCMFSLELSQNQIVDISAIKHLPFKYLNISDNFIITAINNESKIISHNQKSPTAHQISFSCTLSALYLIQTKLIEIRFMRERISFQKVRLYQNVTKNINDHLTVLNKRNIKLQMFLDQNGCDSQ
;
A
#
# COMPACT_ATOMS: atom_id res chain seq x y z
N MET A 1 -5.93 40.82 -9.57
CA MET A 1 -4.89 41.59 -8.85
C MET A 1 -4.13 40.61 -8.00
N ILE A 2 -2.80 40.59 -8.14
CA ILE A 2 -1.93 39.69 -7.37
C ILE A 2 -1.86 40.21 -5.93
N SER A 3 -2.01 39.32 -4.95
CA SER A 3 -1.97 39.69 -3.54
C SER A 3 -0.57 40.15 -3.13
N LYS A 4 -0.47 40.95 -2.06
CA LYS A 4 0.84 41.39 -1.52
C LYS A 4 1.75 40.21 -1.16
N TYR A 5 1.17 39.07 -0.76
CA TYR A 5 1.89 37.85 -0.44
C TYR A 5 2.36 37.08 -1.67
N GLU A 6 1.51 36.95 -2.70
CA GLU A 6 1.90 36.39 -3.98
C GLU A 6 3.05 37.20 -4.60
N GLN A 7 3.02 38.54 -4.46
CA GLN A 7 4.12 39.40 -4.87
C GLN A 7 5.42 39.12 -4.09
N GLN A 8 5.31 38.87 -2.78
CA GLN A 8 6.47 38.50 -1.96
C GLN A 8 7.09 37.16 -2.38
N ILE A 9 6.27 36.16 -2.71
CA ILE A 9 6.74 34.88 -3.26
C ILE A 9 7.47 35.12 -4.58
N ILE A 10 6.89 35.93 -5.47
CA ILE A 10 7.52 36.28 -6.75
C ILE A 10 8.89 36.94 -6.52
N ASP A 11 8.96 37.91 -5.61
CA ASP A 11 10.19 38.67 -5.37
C ASP A 11 11.28 37.79 -4.74
N GLN A 12 10.94 36.90 -3.79
CA GLN A 12 11.87 35.92 -3.20
C GLN A 12 12.42 34.92 -4.22
N ASN A 13 11.61 34.52 -5.21
CA ASN A 13 12.00 33.49 -6.18
C ASN A 13 12.69 34.06 -7.43
N LYS A 14 12.51 35.34 -7.75
CA LYS A 14 13.27 36.02 -8.82
C LYS A 14 14.78 36.06 -8.55
N GLU A 15 15.19 36.02 -7.29
CA GLU A 15 16.60 35.99 -6.90
C GLU A 15 17.22 34.58 -7.02
N ASN A 16 16.40 33.53 -6.99
CA ASN A 16 16.84 32.13 -7.13
C ASN A 16 16.75 31.66 -8.59
N LYS A 17 17.84 31.82 -9.36
CA LYS A 17 17.90 31.49 -10.80
C LYS A 17 18.19 30.01 -11.12
N SER A 18 18.16 29.08 -10.16
CA SER A 18 18.71 27.73 -10.35
C SER A 18 17.74 26.55 -10.21
N GLY A 19 16.45 26.78 -9.95
CA GLY A 19 15.49 25.70 -9.72
C GLY A 19 14.59 25.41 -10.93
N THR A 20 14.36 24.13 -11.25
CA THR A 20 13.29 23.69 -12.16
C THR A 20 11.93 23.55 -11.46
N ALA A 21 11.94 23.55 -10.12
CA ALA A 21 10.79 23.40 -9.26
C ALA A 21 10.65 24.54 -8.24
N LEU A 22 9.45 25.09 -8.13
CA LEU A 22 9.07 26.05 -7.10
C LEU A 22 8.37 25.32 -5.95
N ILE A 23 8.86 25.50 -4.73
CA ILE A 23 8.25 24.91 -3.54
C ILE A 23 7.70 26.03 -2.65
N ILE A 24 6.39 26.01 -2.41
CA ILE A 24 5.69 26.93 -1.53
C ILE A 24 5.16 26.13 -0.33
N GLN A 25 5.57 26.51 0.88
CA GLN A 25 5.18 25.81 2.11
C GLN A 25 4.48 26.77 3.07
N LYS A 26 3.38 26.30 3.69
CA LYS A 26 2.70 26.96 4.82
C LYS A 26 2.17 28.36 4.50
N ASP A 27 1.64 28.58 3.29
CA ASP A 27 1.00 29.85 2.95
C ASP A 27 -0.52 29.71 2.84
N GLN A 28 -1.23 30.20 3.84
CA GLN A 28 -2.70 30.15 3.87
C GLN A 28 -3.39 31.18 2.97
N ASN A 29 -2.64 32.10 2.34
CA ASN A 29 -3.21 33.23 1.59
C ASN A 29 -3.22 33.04 0.08
N ILE A 30 -2.65 31.94 -0.45
CA ILE A 30 -2.75 31.62 -1.87
C ILE A 30 -4.17 31.16 -2.17
N THR A 31 -4.88 31.94 -2.98
CA THR A 31 -6.30 31.68 -3.31
C THR A 31 -6.51 31.26 -4.76
N ASN A 32 -5.54 31.48 -5.65
CA ASN A 32 -5.54 31.01 -7.04
C ASN A 32 -4.11 30.73 -7.53
N LEU A 33 -3.98 30.23 -8.76
CA LEU A 33 -2.69 29.89 -9.37
C LEU A 33 -2.22 30.87 -10.46
N GLN A 34 -2.94 31.98 -10.69
CA GLN A 34 -2.63 32.92 -11.77
C GLN A 34 -1.26 33.58 -11.60
N PHE A 35 -0.85 33.86 -10.36
CA PHE A 35 0.45 34.49 -10.08
C PHE A 35 1.64 33.69 -10.63
N LEU A 36 1.45 32.38 -10.85
CA LEU A 36 2.48 31.51 -11.43
C LEU A 36 2.83 31.94 -12.86
N ASP A 37 1.93 32.58 -13.60
CA ASP A 37 2.19 33.08 -14.96
C ASP A 37 3.40 34.02 -14.99
N MET A 38 3.73 34.70 -13.89
CA MET A 38 4.91 35.56 -13.79
C MET A 38 6.23 34.79 -13.63
N LEU A 39 6.17 33.48 -13.40
CA LEU A 39 7.28 32.58 -13.10
C LEU A 39 7.47 31.48 -14.18
N HIS A 40 6.72 31.55 -15.29
CA HIS A 40 6.66 30.52 -16.32
C HIS A 40 8.00 30.22 -17.02
N ASP A 41 8.84 31.24 -17.19
CA ASP A 41 10.17 31.08 -17.81
C ASP A 41 11.18 30.34 -16.91
N GLN A 42 10.90 30.28 -15.61
CA GLN A 42 11.83 29.76 -14.60
C GLN A 42 11.44 28.37 -14.13
N TYR A 43 10.14 28.11 -13.95
CA TYR A 43 9.65 26.90 -13.31
C TYR A 43 8.57 26.20 -14.13
N LYS A 44 8.66 24.87 -14.21
CA LYS A 44 7.63 23.99 -14.81
C LYS A 44 6.99 23.03 -13.82
N VAL A 45 7.61 22.91 -12.65
CA VAL A 45 7.21 22.05 -11.54
C VAL A 45 6.83 22.94 -10.36
N PHE A 46 5.62 22.74 -9.82
CA PHE A 46 5.11 23.55 -8.72
C PHE A 46 4.65 22.63 -7.58
N CYS A 47 5.23 22.82 -6.41
CA CYS A 47 4.88 22.10 -5.19
C CYS A 47 4.34 23.09 -4.18
N ILE A 48 3.03 23.05 -3.94
CA ILE A 48 2.33 23.93 -3.03
C ILE A 48 1.77 23.07 -1.90
N LYS A 49 2.10 23.43 -0.66
CA LYS A 49 1.70 22.70 0.55
C LYS A 49 0.97 23.62 1.52
N CYS A 50 -0.11 23.11 2.09
CA CYS A 50 -0.83 23.75 3.21
C CYS A 50 -1.39 25.14 2.88
N CYS A 51 -2.00 25.29 1.70
CA CYS A 51 -2.77 26.49 1.34
C CYS A 51 -4.25 26.31 1.71
N ASN A 52 -4.95 27.41 2.01
CA ASN A 52 -6.39 27.34 2.21
C ASN A 52 -7.09 27.51 0.85
N SER A 53 -7.89 26.51 0.45
CA SER A 53 -8.88 26.61 -0.63
C SER A 53 -8.40 27.35 -1.89
N ILE A 54 -7.56 26.69 -2.69
CA ILE A 54 -7.13 27.20 -4.01
C ILE A 54 -8.27 27.05 -5.01
N LYS A 55 -8.59 28.14 -5.71
CA LYS A 55 -9.46 28.13 -6.88
C LYS A 55 -8.64 27.90 -8.14
N PHE A 56 -9.21 27.14 -9.07
CA PHE A 56 -8.62 26.85 -10.37
C PHE A 56 -9.23 27.76 -11.46
N ASP A 57 -9.51 29.01 -11.13
CA ASP A 57 -9.79 30.04 -12.10
C ASP A 57 -8.48 30.56 -12.72
N GLN A 58 -8.50 30.80 -14.04
CA GLN A 58 -7.35 31.36 -14.77
C GLN A 58 -6.05 30.54 -14.57
N THR A 59 -6.16 29.22 -14.72
CA THR A 59 -5.04 28.30 -14.49
C THR A 59 -3.94 28.39 -15.55
N PRO A 60 -2.66 28.31 -15.15
CA PRO A 60 -1.54 28.38 -16.08
C PRO A 60 -1.44 27.11 -16.94
N LYS A 61 -1.46 27.27 -18.26
CA LYS A 61 -1.51 26.12 -19.20
C LYS A 61 -0.17 25.43 -19.44
N TYR A 62 0.94 26.07 -19.09
CA TYR A 62 2.30 25.57 -19.36
C TYR A 62 2.84 24.65 -18.26
N ILE A 63 2.12 24.52 -17.13
CA ILE A 63 2.57 23.70 -16.00
C ILE A 63 2.53 22.23 -16.39
N LYS A 64 3.63 21.53 -16.12
CA LYS A 64 3.78 20.10 -16.40
C LYS A 64 3.61 19.24 -15.15
N GLU A 65 4.01 19.77 -13.99
CA GLU A 65 3.95 19.04 -12.73
C GLU A 65 3.38 19.95 -11.65
N LEU A 66 2.31 19.49 -10.99
CA LEU A 66 1.62 20.22 -9.95
C LEU A 66 1.37 19.32 -8.74
N HIS A 67 1.83 19.75 -7.58
CA HIS A 67 1.58 19.09 -6.31
C HIS A 67 0.87 20.06 -5.36
N LEU A 68 -0.35 19.70 -4.94
CA LEU A 68 -1.21 20.44 -4.02
C LEU A 68 -1.52 19.56 -2.80
N TYR A 69 -0.53 19.37 -1.93
CA TYR A 69 -0.64 18.46 -0.79
C TYR A 69 -1.28 19.17 0.40
N ALA A 70 -2.33 18.58 0.97
CA ALA A 70 -2.99 19.09 2.18
C ALA A 70 -3.42 20.56 2.06
N CYS A 71 -4.03 20.92 0.93
CA CYS A 71 -4.50 22.28 0.63
C CYS A 71 -6.00 22.48 0.92
N ASN A 72 -6.63 21.58 1.70
CA ASN A 72 -8.03 21.64 2.08
C ASN A 72 -8.99 21.76 0.85
N LEU A 73 -8.62 21.13 -0.27
CA LEU A 73 -9.38 21.21 -1.51
C LEU A 73 -10.59 20.26 -1.45
N ASN A 74 -11.76 20.76 -1.84
CA ASN A 74 -12.99 19.96 -1.98
C ASN A 74 -13.37 19.70 -3.44
N GLU A 75 -12.86 20.53 -4.35
CA GLU A 75 -13.12 20.47 -5.79
C GLU A 75 -11.87 20.86 -6.58
N ILE A 76 -11.81 20.43 -7.83
CA ILE A 76 -10.72 20.69 -8.78
C ILE A 76 -11.24 21.18 -10.13
N GLN A 77 -12.47 21.71 -10.17
CA GLN A 77 -13.05 22.25 -11.40
C GLN A 77 -12.20 23.43 -11.89
N GLY A 78 -11.76 23.39 -13.14
CA GLY A 78 -10.85 24.36 -13.76
C GLY A 78 -9.45 23.78 -14.00
N ILE A 79 -9.08 22.67 -13.34
CA ILE A 79 -7.78 22.00 -13.56
C ILE A 79 -7.69 21.41 -14.98
N GLU A 80 -8.81 21.09 -15.61
CA GLU A 80 -8.89 20.58 -16.99
C GLU A 80 -8.27 21.53 -18.03
N GLN A 81 -8.11 22.81 -17.68
CA GLN A 81 -7.49 23.81 -18.56
C GLN A 81 -5.96 23.67 -18.61
N MET A 82 -5.35 22.98 -17.63
CA MET A 82 -3.91 22.74 -17.55
C MET A 82 -3.51 21.58 -18.47
N ASN A 83 -3.72 21.76 -19.78
CA ASN A 83 -3.63 20.69 -20.77
C ASN A 83 -2.21 20.14 -21.01
N GLN A 84 -1.15 20.76 -20.49
CA GLN A 84 0.22 20.25 -20.55
C GLN A 84 0.63 19.45 -19.31
N LEU A 85 -0.28 19.24 -18.36
CA LEU A 85 0.02 18.53 -17.13
C LEU A 85 0.32 17.06 -17.39
N VAL A 86 1.48 16.63 -16.91
CA VAL A 86 2.01 15.25 -17.02
C VAL A 86 2.00 14.56 -15.66
N GLN A 87 2.24 15.31 -14.59
CA GLN A 87 2.18 14.79 -13.22
C GLN A 87 1.28 15.66 -12.35
N LEU A 88 0.39 15.01 -11.61
CA LEU A 88 -0.53 15.67 -10.71
C LEU A 88 -0.58 14.94 -9.37
N SER A 89 -0.38 15.69 -8.29
CA SER A 89 -0.60 15.23 -6.93
C SER A 89 -1.56 16.16 -6.21
N ILE A 90 -2.71 15.64 -5.79
CA ILE A 90 -3.70 16.35 -4.95
C ILE A 90 -3.96 15.53 -3.68
N ALA A 91 -2.91 14.91 -3.16
CA ALA A 91 -2.98 14.05 -1.98
C ALA A 91 -3.38 14.80 -0.70
N GLU A 92 -4.04 14.09 0.22
CA GLU A 92 -4.46 14.57 1.53
C GLU A 92 -5.42 15.78 1.46
N ASN A 93 -6.41 15.71 0.59
CA ASN A 93 -7.47 16.73 0.46
C ASN A 93 -8.84 16.11 0.77
N GLN A 94 -9.93 16.78 0.39
CA GLN A 94 -11.32 16.34 0.61
C GLN A 94 -12.06 16.20 -0.74
N ILE A 95 -11.33 15.84 -1.79
CA ILE A 95 -11.89 15.71 -3.14
C ILE A 95 -12.83 14.50 -3.18
N LYS A 96 -14.07 14.73 -3.65
CA LYS A 96 -15.04 13.66 -3.92
C LYS A 96 -15.18 13.33 -5.40
N SER A 97 -15.11 14.35 -6.25
CA SER A 97 -15.29 14.23 -7.69
C SER A 97 -14.01 14.58 -8.43
N ILE A 98 -13.61 13.68 -9.33
CA ILE A 98 -12.47 13.86 -10.22
C ILE A 98 -12.89 14.04 -11.68
N LYS A 99 -14.14 14.46 -11.93
CA LYS A 99 -14.69 14.66 -13.28
C LYS A 99 -13.83 15.60 -14.14
N ALA A 100 -13.21 16.60 -13.52
CA ALA A 100 -12.30 17.53 -14.19
C ALA A 100 -11.09 16.82 -14.86
N LEU A 101 -10.73 15.61 -14.42
CA LEU A 101 -9.59 14.87 -14.99
C LEU A 101 -9.93 14.12 -16.29
N GLN A 102 -11.21 14.03 -16.70
CA GLN A 102 -11.69 13.10 -17.73
C GLN A 102 -10.92 13.12 -19.06
N ASN A 103 -10.44 14.30 -19.47
CA ASN A 103 -9.77 14.49 -20.76
C ASN A 103 -8.28 14.87 -20.62
N MET A 104 -7.69 14.69 -19.43
CA MET A 104 -6.29 15.04 -19.18
C MET A 104 -5.34 13.93 -19.64
N CYS A 105 -5.45 13.51 -20.91
CA CYS A 105 -4.78 12.33 -21.47
C CYS A 105 -3.24 12.41 -21.47
N ASN A 106 -2.64 13.57 -21.16
CA ASN A 106 -1.19 13.73 -21.02
C ASN A 106 -0.66 13.25 -19.66
N LEU A 107 -1.53 12.98 -18.69
CA LEU A 107 -1.14 12.50 -17.38
C LEU A 107 -0.49 11.12 -17.46
N THR A 108 0.68 11.00 -16.83
CA THR A 108 1.42 9.75 -16.67
C THR A 108 1.51 9.34 -15.20
N HIS A 109 1.51 10.32 -14.28
CA HIS A 109 1.57 10.11 -12.84
C HIS A 109 0.44 10.86 -12.14
N LEU A 110 -0.39 10.13 -11.42
CA LEU A 110 -1.53 10.68 -10.71
C LEU A 110 -1.55 10.19 -9.26
N ILE A 111 -1.48 11.14 -8.33
CA ILE A 111 -1.47 10.90 -6.88
C ILE A 111 -2.69 11.58 -6.25
N LEU A 112 -3.62 10.78 -5.78
CA LEU A 112 -4.92 11.19 -5.24
C LEU A 112 -5.21 10.55 -3.87
N ASN A 113 -4.19 10.02 -3.19
CA ASN A 113 -4.38 9.37 -1.89
C ASN A 113 -4.91 10.33 -0.82
N GLY A 114 -5.62 9.81 0.18
CA GLY A 114 -6.13 10.61 1.28
C GLY A 114 -7.18 11.62 0.81
N ASN A 115 -8.18 11.14 0.07
CA ASN A 115 -9.33 11.93 -0.40
C ASN A 115 -10.63 11.17 -0.10
N ASN A 116 -11.75 11.61 -0.68
CA ASN A 116 -13.06 10.99 -0.52
C ASN A 116 -13.65 10.52 -1.87
N ILE A 117 -12.78 10.05 -2.77
CA ILE A 117 -13.15 9.63 -4.12
C ILE A 117 -13.78 8.24 -4.08
N SER A 118 -14.87 8.05 -4.80
CA SER A 118 -15.51 6.73 -4.99
C SER A 118 -15.76 6.38 -6.46
N ASP A 119 -15.95 7.38 -7.33
CA ASP A 119 -16.17 7.20 -8.77
C ASP A 119 -14.87 7.41 -9.55
N LEU A 120 -14.39 6.34 -10.20
CA LEU A 120 -13.19 6.33 -11.03
C LEU A 120 -13.49 6.46 -12.54
N THR A 121 -14.76 6.63 -12.94
CA THR A 121 -15.15 6.77 -14.35
C THR A 121 -14.34 7.83 -15.11
N PRO A 122 -14.01 9.00 -14.53
CA PRO A 122 -13.19 9.99 -15.21
C PRO A 122 -11.77 9.50 -15.58
N LEU A 123 -11.26 8.44 -14.97
CA LEU A 123 -9.92 7.91 -15.29
C LEU A 123 -9.91 6.97 -16.49
N GLN A 124 -11.07 6.53 -16.98
CA GLN A 124 -11.18 5.41 -17.94
C GLN A 124 -10.44 5.62 -19.27
N GLN A 125 -10.18 6.88 -19.66
CA GLN A 125 -9.53 7.24 -20.93
C GLN A 125 -8.11 7.79 -20.75
N LEU A 126 -7.56 7.73 -19.54
CA LEU A 126 -6.22 8.22 -19.23
C LEU A 126 -5.16 7.15 -19.52
N ASP A 127 -5.14 6.65 -20.74
CA ASP A 127 -4.38 5.46 -21.16
C ASP A 127 -2.85 5.62 -21.00
N ASN A 128 -2.34 6.85 -20.86
CA ASN A 128 -0.93 7.15 -20.66
C ASN A 128 -0.46 7.03 -19.19
N LEU A 129 -1.37 6.73 -18.24
CA LEU A 129 -1.00 6.54 -16.84
C LEU A 129 -0.07 5.33 -16.68
N SER A 130 1.10 5.58 -16.08
CA SER A 130 2.08 4.57 -15.66
C SER A 130 2.11 4.40 -14.14
N TYR A 131 1.70 5.44 -13.40
CA TYR A 131 1.65 5.47 -11.94
C TYR A 131 0.31 6.04 -11.47
N LEU A 132 -0.40 5.30 -10.62
CA LEU A 132 -1.66 5.73 -10.02
C LEU A 132 -1.71 5.39 -8.54
N ASN A 133 -1.80 6.41 -7.68
CA ASN A 133 -2.04 6.23 -6.25
C ASN A 133 -3.41 6.78 -5.84
N LEU A 134 -4.28 5.87 -5.38
CA LEU A 134 -5.64 6.09 -4.92
C LEU A 134 -5.85 5.55 -3.50
N GLN A 135 -4.78 5.36 -2.72
CA GLN A 135 -4.88 4.86 -1.34
C GLN A 135 -5.74 5.76 -0.46
N THR A 136 -6.38 5.19 0.56
CA THR A 136 -7.16 5.97 1.54
C THR A 136 -8.22 6.83 0.85
N ASN A 137 -9.16 6.17 0.19
CA ASN A 137 -10.32 6.75 -0.48
C ASN A 137 -11.58 5.93 -0.14
N CYS A 138 -12.66 6.13 -0.89
CA CYS A 138 -13.95 5.43 -0.72
C CYS A 138 -14.29 4.55 -1.93
N ILE A 139 -13.29 3.93 -2.56
CA ILE A 139 -13.45 3.18 -3.81
C ILE A 139 -13.99 1.78 -3.53
N GLU A 140 -15.01 1.38 -4.29
CA GLU A 140 -15.60 0.03 -4.25
C GLU A 140 -15.47 -0.67 -5.62
N ASP A 141 -15.63 0.09 -6.71
CA ASP A 141 -15.58 -0.41 -8.09
C ASP A 141 -14.34 0.11 -8.83
N VAL A 142 -13.56 -0.83 -9.39
CA VAL A 142 -12.37 -0.56 -10.20
C VAL A 142 -12.55 -0.90 -11.69
N TYR A 143 -13.77 -1.19 -12.14
CA TYR A 143 -14.07 -1.57 -13.52
C TYR A 143 -13.57 -0.57 -14.57
N CYS A 144 -13.56 0.72 -14.22
CA CYS A 144 -13.07 1.78 -15.09
C CYS A 144 -11.55 1.72 -15.32
N LEU A 145 -10.78 1.06 -14.47
CA LEU A 145 -9.32 0.94 -14.59
C LEU A 145 -8.88 -0.14 -15.60
N ARG A 146 -9.76 -1.05 -16.02
CA ARG A 146 -9.43 -2.23 -16.85
C ARG A 146 -8.68 -1.94 -18.15
N LYS A 147 -8.78 -0.72 -18.68
CA LYS A 147 -8.15 -0.30 -19.94
C LYS A 147 -6.80 0.37 -19.75
N LEU A 148 -6.42 0.70 -18.51
CA LEU A 148 -5.17 1.38 -18.18
C LEU A 148 -3.98 0.39 -18.16
N VAL A 149 -3.80 -0.33 -19.26
CA VAL A 149 -2.84 -1.44 -19.42
C VAL A 149 -1.37 -1.00 -19.35
N ASN A 150 -1.11 0.31 -19.42
CA ASN A 150 0.23 0.90 -19.30
C ASN A 150 0.64 1.13 -17.84
N LEU A 151 -0.23 0.89 -16.86
CA LEU A 151 0.10 1.04 -15.45
C LEU A 151 1.17 0.03 -15.03
N GLY A 152 2.28 0.55 -14.51
CA GLY A 152 3.33 -0.24 -13.87
C GLY A 152 3.20 -0.25 -12.34
N GLN A 153 2.63 0.79 -11.75
CA GLN A 153 2.42 0.89 -10.31
C GLN A 153 1.00 1.37 -9.99
N LEU A 154 0.29 0.57 -9.18
CA LEU A 154 -1.09 0.84 -8.78
C LEU A 154 -1.26 0.67 -7.28
N PHE A 155 -1.69 1.74 -6.61
CA PHE A 155 -1.90 1.76 -5.17
C PHE A 155 -3.37 2.01 -4.84
N LEU A 156 -4.04 1.01 -4.30
CA LEU A 156 -5.47 0.97 -4.01
C LEU A 156 -5.77 0.56 -2.56
N GLY A 157 -4.75 0.47 -1.70
CA GLY A 157 -4.92 0.11 -0.30
C GLY A 157 -5.82 1.09 0.48
N PHE A 158 -6.41 0.63 1.59
CA PHE A 158 -7.34 1.39 2.43
C PHE A 158 -8.55 1.93 1.63
N ASN A 159 -9.22 1.03 0.91
CA ASN A 159 -10.48 1.29 0.20
C ASN A 159 -11.51 0.22 0.62
N LYS A 160 -12.53 -0.01 -0.20
CA LYS A 160 -13.61 -0.98 0.05
C LYS A 160 -13.78 -1.95 -1.14
N ILE A 161 -12.70 -2.22 -1.85
CA ILE A 161 -12.73 -3.03 -3.08
C ILE A 161 -12.93 -4.49 -2.72
N GLY A 162 -13.96 -5.13 -3.27
CA GLY A 162 -14.20 -6.57 -3.15
C GLY A 162 -13.86 -7.36 -4.41
N ASP A 163 -14.13 -6.77 -5.57
CA ASP A 163 -13.89 -7.38 -6.88
C ASP A 163 -12.69 -6.74 -7.58
N ILE A 164 -11.71 -7.57 -7.94
CA ILE A 164 -10.51 -7.19 -8.68
C ILE A 164 -10.43 -7.87 -10.05
N ALA A 165 -11.48 -8.54 -10.51
CA ALA A 165 -11.58 -9.08 -11.87
C ALA A 165 -11.23 -8.05 -12.95
N PRO A 166 -11.59 -6.76 -12.84
CA PRO A 166 -11.22 -5.77 -13.85
C PRO A 166 -9.71 -5.54 -14.01
N LEU A 167 -8.88 -5.97 -13.05
CA LEU A 167 -7.43 -5.79 -13.10
C LEU A 167 -6.70 -6.92 -13.85
N GLN A 168 -7.42 -7.97 -14.29
CA GLN A 168 -6.82 -9.19 -14.84
C GLN A 168 -5.87 -8.99 -16.03
N ASP A 169 -6.13 -7.96 -16.85
CA ASP A 169 -5.40 -7.69 -18.10
C ASP A 169 -4.25 -6.69 -17.90
N MET A 170 -4.01 -6.23 -16.66
CA MET A 170 -2.96 -5.27 -16.31
C MET A 170 -1.60 -5.96 -16.15
N ILE A 171 -1.20 -6.71 -17.18
CA ILE A 171 -0.02 -7.60 -17.17
C ILE A 171 1.32 -6.88 -16.99
N ASN A 172 1.36 -5.57 -17.20
CA ASN A 172 2.55 -4.73 -17.03
C ASN A 172 2.76 -4.24 -15.59
N LEU A 173 1.85 -4.57 -14.65
CA LEU A 173 2.01 -4.20 -13.24
C LEU A 173 3.27 -4.84 -12.64
N ILE A 174 4.10 -3.99 -12.05
CA ILE A 174 5.30 -4.34 -11.30
C ILE A 174 5.01 -4.27 -9.79
N GLU A 175 4.18 -3.31 -9.39
CA GLU A 175 3.78 -3.11 -8.00
C GLU A 175 2.27 -2.89 -7.88
N LEU A 176 1.65 -3.67 -7.00
CA LEU A 176 0.23 -3.57 -6.67
C LEU A 176 0.04 -3.58 -5.16
N GLN A 177 -0.60 -2.53 -4.65
CA GLN A 177 -0.95 -2.41 -3.24
C GLN A 177 -2.47 -2.41 -3.06
N LEU A 178 -2.98 -3.43 -2.38
CA LEU A 178 -4.40 -3.70 -2.17
C LEU A 178 -4.73 -3.96 -0.70
N GLN A 179 -3.82 -3.64 0.24
CA GLN A 179 -4.05 -3.85 1.67
C GLN A 179 -5.30 -3.15 2.19
N SER A 180 -5.92 -3.69 3.24
CA SER A 180 -7.08 -3.09 3.89
C SER A 180 -8.22 -2.82 2.90
N ASN A 181 -8.64 -3.89 2.21
CA ASN A 181 -9.79 -3.93 1.31
C ASN A 181 -10.70 -5.11 1.71
N GLN A 182 -11.62 -5.54 0.82
CA GLN A 182 -12.60 -6.60 1.07
C GLN A 182 -12.42 -7.78 0.10
N ILE A 183 -11.19 -7.99 -0.39
CA ILE A 183 -10.89 -8.95 -1.46
C ILE A 183 -10.93 -10.38 -0.91
N ILE A 184 -11.57 -11.28 -1.65
CA ILE A 184 -11.64 -12.72 -1.36
C ILE A 184 -10.87 -13.53 -2.41
N ASP A 185 -11.08 -13.22 -3.69
CA ASP A 185 -10.51 -13.94 -4.81
C ASP A 185 -9.33 -13.17 -5.44
N VAL A 186 -8.18 -13.84 -5.52
CA VAL A 186 -6.97 -13.32 -6.18
C VAL A 186 -6.67 -14.01 -7.52
N SER A 187 -7.56 -14.90 -7.98
CA SER A 187 -7.45 -15.54 -9.30
C SER A 187 -7.30 -14.56 -10.48
N PRO A 188 -7.88 -13.34 -10.46
CA PRO A 188 -7.65 -12.36 -11.52
C PRO A 188 -6.17 -11.98 -11.69
N LEU A 189 -5.34 -12.12 -10.65
CA LEU A 189 -3.93 -11.72 -10.68
C LEU A 189 -3.01 -12.80 -11.28
N GLN A 190 -3.53 -13.98 -11.64
CA GLN A 190 -2.74 -15.17 -12.01
C GLN A 190 -1.76 -14.98 -13.18
N ASN A 191 -1.98 -14.00 -14.06
CA ASN A 191 -1.14 -13.77 -15.25
C ASN A 191 -0.16 -12.59 -15.09
N MET A 192 -0.02 -12.02 -13.88
CA MET A 192 0.83 -10.85 -13.62
C MET A 192 2.31 -11.23 -13.45
N TYR A 193 2.92 -11.79 -14.50
CA TYR A 193 4.29 -12.30 -14.47
C TYR A 193 5.38 -11.24 -14.24
N CYS A 194 5.07 -9.97 -14.52
CA CYS A 194 5.96 -8.84 -14.25
C CYS A 194 5.91 -8.36 -12.79
N MET A 195 4.98 -8.87 -11.98
CA MET A 195 4.75 -8.36 -10.64
C MET A 195 5.86 -8.76 -9.68
N PHE A 196 6.47 -7.76 -9.08
CA PHE A 196 7.61 -7.88 -8.19
C PHE A 196 7.23 -7.67 -6.72
N SER A 197 6.26 -6.79 -6.48
CA SER A 197 5.77 -6.41 -5.14
C SER A 197 4.24 -6.47 -5.12
N LEU A 198 3.70 -7.31 -4.23
CA LEU A 198 2.26 -7.46 -4.02
C LEU A 198 1.94 -7.36 -2.53
N GLU A 199 1.08 -6.42 -2.19
CA GLU A 199 0.61 -6.16 -0.83
C GLU A 199 -0.90 -6.41 -0.77
N LEU A 200 -1.30 -7.45 -0.03
CA LEU A 200 -2.67 -7.94 0.10
C LEU A 200 -3.10 -8.06 1.58
N SER A 201 -2.33 -7.52 2.52
CA SER A 201 -2.65 -7.65 3.94
C SER A 201 -4.02 -7.07 4.31
N GLN A 202 -4.64 -7.56 5.38
CA GLN A 202 -5.93 -7.07 5.87
C GLN A 202 -7.03 -7.14 4.77
N ASN A 203 -7.16 -8.31 4.16
CA ASN A 203 -8.24 -8.64 3.23
C ASN A 203 -9.00 -9.88 3.75
N GLN A 204 -9.84 -10.47 2.91
CA GLN A 204 -10.65 -11.64 3.22
C GLN A 204 -10.23 -12.87 2.40
N ILE A 205 -8.96 -12.93 1.97
CA ILE A 205 -8.45 -13.95 1.04
C ILE A 205 -8.34 -15.29 1.74
N VAL A 206 -8.80 -16.35 1.06
CA VAL A 206 -8.83 -17.72 1.58
C VAL A 206 -7.89 -18.65 0.82
N ASP A 207 -7.70 -18.40 -0.47
CA ASP A 207 -6.88 -19.20 -1.38
C ASP A 207 -5.97 -18.30 -2.22
N ILE A 208 -4.67 -18.63 -2.25
CA ILE A 208 -3.67 -17.94 -3.07
C ILE A 208 -3.06 -18.86 -4.15
N SER A 209 -3.65 -20.03 -4.38
CA SER A 209 -3.13 -21.05 -5.30
C SER A 209 -2.95 -20.52 -6.72
N ALA A 210 -3.80 -19.58 -7.15
CA ALA A 210 -3.73 -18.93 -8.45
C ALA A 210 -2.46 -18.08 -8.63
N ILE A 211 -1.93 -17.49 -7.56
CA ILE A 211 -0.79 -16.55 -7.62
C ILE A 211 0.52 -17.12 -7.06
N LYS A 212 0.51 -18.34 -6.51
CA LYS A 212 1.70 -18.96 -5.88
C LYS A 212 2.92 -19.13 -6.79
N HIS A 213 2.68 -19.16 -8.10
CA HIS A 213 3.69 -19.41 -9.13
C HIS A 213 4.36 -18.12 -9.62
N LEU A 214 3.85 -16.96 -9.21
CA LEU A 214 4.38 -15.67 -9.63
C LEU A 214 5.69 -15.33 -8.90
N PRO A 215 6.65 -14.69 -9.58
CA PRO A 215 8.01 -14.51 -9.07
C PRO A 215 8.15 -13.29 -8.14
N PHE A 216 7.32 -13.19 -7.10
CA PHE A 216 7.33 -12.04 -6.18
C PHE A 216 8.65 -11.95 -5.40
N LYS A 217 9.24 -10.74 -5.34
CA LYS A 217 10.29 -10.43 -4.34
C LYS A 217 9.68 -10.05 -3.00
N TYR A 218 8.54 -9.38 -3.03
CA TYR A 218 7.77 -9.01 -1.86
C TYR A 218 6.33 -9.46 -2.03
N LEU A 219 5.86 -10.27 -1.08
CA LEU A 219 4.46 -10.67 -0.97
C LEU A 219 4.05 -10.53 0.48
N ASN A 220 3.10 -9.65 0.75
CA ASN A 220 2.46 -9.55 2.05
C ASN A 220 0.99 -9.96 1.93
N ILE A 221 0.60 -10.87 2.79
CA ILE A 221 -0.72 -11.50 2.86
C ILE A 221 -1.18 -11.62 4.32
N SER A 222 -0.55 -10.88 5.24
CA SER A 222 -0.89 -10.90 6.66
C SER A 222 -2.35 -10.53 6.87
N ASP A 223 -2.95 -10.97 7.97
CA ASP A 223 -4.32 -10.60 8.33
C ASP A 223 -5.35 -10.93 7.22
N ASN A 224 -5.22 -12.14 6.64
CA ASN A 224 -6.20 -12.78 5.76
C ASN A 224 -6.73 -14.08 6.39
N PHE A 225 -7.60 -14.80 5.69
CA PHE A 225 -8.16 -16.10 6.11
C PHE A 225 -7.55 -17.29 5.35
N ILE A 226 -6.27 -17.19 4.96
CA ILE A 226 -5.62 -18.17 4.06
C ILE A 226 -5.52 -19.54 4.72
N ILE A 227 -6.04 -20.55 4.03
CA ILE A 227 -6.04 -21.96 4.48
C ILE A 227 -5.03 -22.80 3.68
N THR A 228 -4.56 -22.30 2.54
CA THR A 228 -3.60 -23.00 1.67
C THR A 228 -2.18 -22.95 2.22
N ALA A 229 -1.51 -24.10 2.27
CA ALA A 229 -0.11 -24.21 2.70
C ALA A 229 0.83 -23.47 1.74
N ILE A 230 1.59 -22.50 2.26
CA ILE A 230 2.52 -21.70 1.48
C ILE A 230 3.93 -22.30 1.60
N ASN A 231 4.46 -22.85 0.51
CA ASN A 231 5.77 -23.49 0.45
C ASN A 231 6.83 -22.63 -0.27
N ASN A 232 6.81 -21.30 -0.11
CA ASN A 232 7.75 -20.43 -0.84
C ASN A 232 8.78 -19.78 0.09
N GLU A 233 10.06 -19.88 -0.30
CA GLU A 233 11.25 -19.33 0.38
C GLU A 233 11.44 -17.81 0.19
N SER A 234 10.45 -17.12 -0.38
CA SER A 234 10.45 -15.65 -0.45
C SER A 234 10.15 -15.06 0.94
N LYS A 235 10.57 -13.82 1.20
CA LYS A 235 10.30 -13.08 2.45
C LYS A 235 8.79 -12.79 2.59
N ILE A 236 8.01 -13.83 2.84
CA ILE A 236 6.58 -13.78 3.09
C ILE A 236 6.41 -13.38 4.55
N ILE A 237 5.88 -12.19 4.79
CA ILE A 237 5.50 -11.75 6.13
C ILE A 237 4.05 -12.20 6.33
N SER A 238 3.84 -13.45 6.74
CA SER A 238 2.51 -13.94 7.15
C SER A 238 2.38 -13.83 8.67
N HIS A 239 1.81 -12.73 9.16
CA HIS A 239 1.29 -12.65 10.52
C HIS A 239 -0.24 -12.76 10.44
N ASN A 240 -0.80 -13.94 10.73
CA ASN A 240 -2.26 -14.08 10.86
C ASN A 240 -2.65 -13.73 12.30
N GLN A 241 -3.22 -12.55 12.55
CA GLN A 241 -3.88 -12.27 13.83
C GLN A 241 -5.40 -12.07 13.68
N LYS A 242 -6.13 -13.07 14.26
CA LYS A 242 -7.47 -13.04 14.86
C LYS A 242 -8.70 -12.92 13.94
N SER A 243 -9.47 -14.03 13.86
CA SER A 243 -10.93 -13.95 13.88
C SER A 243 -11.45 -13.98 15.33
N PRO A 244 -12.42 -13.13 15.72
CA PRO A 244 -13.22 -13.35 16.90
C PRO A 244 -14.37 -14.30 16.52
N THR A 245 -14.63 -15.33 17.32
CA THR A 245 -15.71 -16.33 17.15
C THR A 245 -15.45 -17.53 16.23
N ALA A 246 -14.44 -18.35 16.55
CA ALA A 246 -14.54 -19.80 16.36
C ALA A 246 -13.60 -20.50 17.35
N HIS A 247 -14.19 -21.16 18.35
CA HIS A 247 -13.50 -22.21 19.09
C HIS A 247 -13.16 -23.33 18.12
N GLN A 248 -11.91 -23.82 18.11
CA GLN A 248 -11.37 -24.89 17.26
C GLN A 248 -11.36 -24.49 15.76
N ILE A 249 -10.23 -24.31 15.09
CA ILE A 249 -9.23 -25.34 14.76
C ILE A 249 -7.93 -24.60 14.43
N SER A 250 -6.88 -24.81 15.22
CA SER A 250 -5.52 -24.38 14.90
C SER A 250 -4.82 -25.51 14.14
N PHE A 251 -4.75 -25.44 12.80
CA PHE A 251 -3.80 -26.28 12.06
C PHE A 251 -2.44 -25.58 12.03
N SER A 252 -1.68 -25.90 13.08
CA SER A 252 -0.25 -25.67 13.22
C SER A 252 0.52 -26.44 12.14
N CYS A 253 1.47 -25.77 11.49
CA CYS A 253 2.50 -26.32 10.61
C CYS A 253 3.25 -27.52 11.23
N THR A 254 2.72 -28.73 11.16
CA THR A 254 3.33 -29.90 11.83
C THR A 254 3.62 -31.12 10.95
N LEU A 255 3.31 -31.10 9.64
CA LEU A 255 3.69 -32.25 8.79
C LEU A 255 4.99 -32.04 7.99
N SER A 256 5.34 -30.80 7.63
CA SER A 256 6.56 -30.49 6.86
C SER A 256 7.82 -30.33 7.71
N ALA A 257 7.70 -30.04 9.02
CA ALA A 257 8.83 -29.86 9.93
C ALA A 257 9.59 -31.16 10.26
N LEU A 258 8.99 -32.33 10.02
CA LEU A 258 9.62 -33.63 10.30
C LEU A 258 10.68 -34.04 9.25
N TYR A 259 10.67 -33.43 8.06
CA TYR A 259 11.61 -33.80 6.98
C TYR A 259 12.93 -33.00 7.01
N LEU A 260 12.99 -31.87 7.74
CA LEU A 260 14.13 -30.95 7.73
C LEU A 260 15.10 -31.08 8.93
N ILE A 261 14.81 -31.98 9.89
CA ILE A 261 15.55 -32.06 11.17
C ILE A 261 16.95 -32.70 11.01
N GLN A 262 17.32 -33.25 9.87
CA GLN A 262 18.63 -33.92 9.73
C GLN A 262 19.84 -32.99 9.55
N THR A 263 19.72 -31.68 9.31
CA THR A 263 20.87 -30.89 8.80
C THR A 263 21.34 -29.67 9.60
N LYS A 264 20.69 -29.18 10.67
CA LYS A 264 21.10 -27.89 11.28
C LYS A 264 21.14 -27.81 12.82
N LEU A 265 21.78 -28.78 13.47
CA LEU A 265 22.11 -28.71 14.91
C LEU A 265 23.24 -27.73 15.27
N ILE A 266 24.03 -27.27 14.29
CA ILE A 266 25.21 -26.42 14.52
C ILE A 266 24.82 -24.93 14.65
N GLU A 267 23.77 -24.48 13.97
CA GLU A 267 23.35 -23.06 13.97
C GLU A 267 22.59 -22.66 15.25
N ILE A 268 21.97 -23.62 15.95
CA ILE A 268 21.23 -23.39 17.21
C ILE A 268 22.16 -22.92 18.35
N ARG A 269 23.46 -23.26 18.32
CA ARG A 269 24.43 -22.82 19.33
C ARG A 269 24.67 -21.30 19.30
N PHE A 270 24.57 -20.66 18.14
CA PHE A 270 24.89 -19.23 17.96
C PHE A 270 23.80 -18.29 18.48
N MET A 271 22.55 -18.75 18.58
CA MET A 271 21.40 -17.93 18.98
C MET A 271 21.22 -17.83 20.51
N ARG A 272 22.00 -18.58 21.30
CA ARG A 272 21.87 -18.68 22.75
C ARG A 272 22.38 -17.45 23.52
N GLU A 273 23.25 -16.63 22.93
CA GLU A 273 23.97 -15.59 23.68
C GLU A 273 23.33 -14.19 23.72
N ARG A 274 22.21 -13.93 23.02
CA ARG A 274 21.86 -12.52 22.71
C ARG A 274 20.56 -11.89 23.21
N ILE A 275 19.61 -12.57 23.84
CA ILE A 275 18.36 -11.86 24.24
C ILE A 275 17.81 -12.34 25.59
N SER A 276 17.87 -11.43 26.56
CA SER A 276 17.43 -11.52 27.96
C SER A 276 16.01 -10.96 28.19
N PHE A 277 15.29 -11.63 29.10
CA PHE A 277 14.15 -11.17 29.92
C PHE A 277 12.80 -10.73 29.31
N GLN A 278 12.34 -11.38 28.24
CA GLN A 278 10.89 -11.58 27.97
C GLN A 278 10.49 -13.05 27.77
N LYS A 279 11.44 -14.00 27.86
CA LYS A 279 11.28 -15.40 27.47
C LYS A 279 10.64 -16.34 28.51
N VAL A 280 10.57 -15.97 29.80
CA VAL A 280 10.21 -16.94 30.86
C VAL A 280 8.74 -17.39 30.78
N ARG A 281 7.81 -16.48 30.46
CA ARG A 281 6.37 -16.78 30.37
C ARG A 281 5.99 -17.51 29.08
N LEU A 282 6.68 -17.22 27.98
CA LEU A 282 6.51 -17.91 26.70
C LEU A 282 7.03 -19.35 26.78
N TYR A 283 8.15 -19.58 27.47
CA TYR A 283 8.72 -20.92 27.61
C TYR A 283 7.79 -21.86 28.39
N GLN A 284 7.23 -21.44 29.52
CA GLN A 284 6.33 -22.29 30.32
C GLN A 284 5.08 -22.73 29.55
N ASN A 285 4.47 -21.82 28.78
CA ASN A 285 3.30 -22.16 27.97
C ASN A 285 3.64 -23.08 26.79
N VAL A 286 4.82 -22.92 26.20
CA VAL A 286 5.31 -23.80 25.13
C VAL A 286 5.64 -25.19 25.67
N THR A 287 6.34 -25.29 26.82
CA THR A 287 6.67 -26.59 27.44
C THR A 287 5.40 -27.35 27.86
N LYS A 288 4.41 -26.66 28.42
CA LYS A 288 3.11 -27.27 28.77
C LYS A 288 2.39 -27.84 27.55
N ASN A 289 2.26 -27.06 26.47
CA ASN A 289 1.62 -27.51 25.24
C ASN A 289 2.36 -28.68 24.58
N ILE A 290 3.70 -28.69 24.62
CA ILE A 290 4.50 -29.80 24.09
C ILE A 290 4.27 -31.07 24.92
N ASN A 291 4.25 -30.99 26.25
CA ASN A 291 4.00 -32.13 27.13
C ASN A 291 2.57 -32.68 26.98
N ASP A 292 1.57 -31.81 26.80
CA ASP A 292 0.19 -32.23 26.55
C ASP A 292 0.08 -32.98 25.21
N HIS A 293 0.74 -32.50 24.16
CA HIS A 293 0.81 -33.20 22.88
C HIS A 293 1.60 -34.51 22.93
N LEU A 294 2.72 -34.56 23.67
CA LEU A 294 3.48 -35.80 23.88
C LEU A 294 2.69 -36.83 24.69
N THR A 295 1.83 -36.41 25.62
CA THR A 295 0.95 -37.29 26.39
C THR A 295 -0.11 -37.92 25.48
N VAL A 296 -0.65 -37.16 24.52
CA VAL A 296 -1.57 -37.67 23.48
C VAL A 296 -0.88 -38.64 22.53
N LEU A 297 0.39 -38.40 22.19
CA LEU A 297 1.19 -39.29 21.32
C LEU A 297 1.65 -40.57 22.03
N ASN A 298 2.03 -40.50 23.31
CA ASN A 298 2.38 -41.67 24.13
C ASN A 298 1.19 -42.61 24.37
N LYS A 299 -0.05 -42.08 24.41
CA LYS A 299 -1.28 -42.89 24.42
C LYS A 299 -1.50 -43.70 23.14
N ARG A 300 -0.78 -43.40 22.06
CA ARG A 300 -0.78 -44.16 20.79
C ARG A 300 0.41 -45.14 20.68
N ASN A 301 0.97 -45.59 21.81
CA ASN A 301 2.05 -46.58 21.92
C ASN A 301 3.42 -46.20 21.30
N ILE A 302 3.68 -44.92 21.05
CA ILE A 302 5.02 -44.43 20.68
C ILE A 302 5.67 -43.89 21.94
N LYS A 303 6.54 -44.66 22.62
CA LYS A 303 7.23 -44.22 23.84
C LYS A 303 8.24 -43.11 23.54
N LEU A 304 7.87 -41.87 23.78
CA LEU A 304 8.76 -40.71 23.76
C LEU A 304 8.82 -40.08 25.16
N GLN A 305 10.04 -39.76 25.59
CA GLN A 305 10.32 -39.28 26.95
C GLN A 305 9.86 -37.83 27.13
N MET A 306 9.16 -37.54 28.24
CA MET A 306 8.59 -36.21 28.54
C MET A 306 9.67 -35.18 28.86
N PHE A 307 9.40 -33.91 28.55
CA PHE A 307 10.26 -32.78 28.92
C PHE A 307 9.79 -32.24 30.28
N LEU A 308 10.38 -32.69 31.39
CA LEU A 308 9.96 -32.22 32.72
C LEU A 308 10.37 -30.76 32.95
N ASP A 309 9.42 -29.94 33.42
CA ASP A 309 9.69 -28.60 33.95
C ASP A 309 10.44 -28.73 35.28
N GLN A 310 11.77 -28.65 35.24
CA GLN A 310 12.53 -28.38 36.47
C GLN A 310 12.45 -26.89 36.78
N ASN A 311 11.39 -26.51 37.48
CA ASN A 311 11.43 -25.40 38.43
C ASN A 311 10.63 -25.83 39.65
N GLY A 312 11.20 -26.75 40.43
CA GLY A 312 11.00 -26.69 41.87
C GLY A 312 11.58 -25.36 42.33
N CYS A 313 10.73 -24.45 42.78
CA CYS A 313 11.13 -23.59 43.89
C CYS A 313 11.49 -24.54 45.03
N ASP A 314 12.78 -24.74 45.28
CA ASP A 314 13.25 -25.03 46.62
C ASP A 314 14.39 -24.05 46.93
N SER A 315 14.25 -23.49 48.13
CA SER A 315 15.07 -22.50 48.79
C SER A 315 16.58 -22.76 48.79
N GLN A 316 17.32 -21.64 48.80
CA GLN A 316 18.76 -21.39 49.04
C GLN A 316 19.65 -21.30 47.81
#